data_AF-A0A2M8BVA9-F1
#
_entry.id   AF-A0A2M8BVA9-F1
#
_cell.length_a   1.000
_cell.length_b   1.000
_cell.length_c   1.000
_cell.angle_alpha   90.00
_cell.angle_beta   90.00
_cell.angle_gamma   90.00
#
_symmetry.space_group_name_H-M   'P 1'
#
loop_
_entity.id
_entity.type
_entity.pdbx_description
1 polymer ?
#
loop_
_entity_poly.entity_id
_entity_poly.type
_entity_poly.pdbx_seq_one_letter_code
_entity_poly.pdbx_strand_id
1 'polypeptide(L)'
;MAILFYDHLISKSEIEEMLASIEEAENQKGKALQLIDDIIFQGIINMILERLENPHHHTFLTIVHERPYDPEIISYLKEHTGPDIEDEIRKEADKLVKMIIHDLSS
;
A
#
# COMPACT_ATOMS: atom_id res chain seq x y z
N MET A 1 6.86 1.54 -11.47
CA MET A 1 5.84 1.02 -10.54
C MET A 1 5.64 -0.45 -10.86
N ALA A 2 5.86 -1.33 -9.88
CA ALA A 2 5.40 -2.71 -9.99
C ALA A 2 3.93 -2.74 -9.57
N ILE A 3 3.10 -3.49 -10.28
CA ILE A 3 1.73 -3.75 -9.81
C ILE A 3 1.86 -4.54 -8.50
N LEU A 4 1.09 -4.14 -7.49
CA LEU A 4 1.08 -4.81 -6.20
C LEU A 4 -0.23 -5.57 -6.01
N PHE A 5 -0.21 -6.60 -5.18
CA PHE A 5 -1.36 -7.46 -4.93
C PHE A 5 -2.57 -6.68 -4.40
N TYR A 6 -2.33 -5.56 -3.71
CA TYR A 6 -3.36 -4.68 -3.16
C TYR A 6 -3.69 -3.47 -4.05
N ASP A 7 -3.04 -3.27 -5.20
CA ASP A 7 -3.25 -2.05 -6.01
C ASP A 7 -4.72 -1.88 -6.42
N HIS A 8 -5.45 -2.98 -6.61
CA HIS A 8 -6.88 -2.97 -6.94
C HIS A 8 -7.79 -2.59 -5.75
N LEU A 9 -7.26 -2.60 -4.52
CA LEU A 9 -7.99 -2.25 -3.30
C LEU A 9 -7.87 -0.76 -2.96
N ILE A 10 -6.88 -0.06 -3.53
CA ILE A 10 -6.53 1.31 -3.18
C ILE A 10 -6.83 2.23 -4.36
N SER A 11 -7.55 3.32 -4.09
CA SER A 11 -7.69 4.40 -5.05
C SER A 11 -6.63 5.46 -4.81
N LYS A 12 -5.69 5.62 -5.76
CA LYS A 12 -4.67 6.68 -5.72
C LYS A 12 -5.11 7.97 -6.43
N SER A 13 -6.34 8.02 -6.93
CA SER A 13 -6.85 9.15 -7.73
C SER A 13 -6.74 10.49 -6.99
N GLU A 14 -7.02 10.53 -5.68
CA GLU A 14 -6.89 11.76 -4.88
C GLU A 14 -5.45 12.28 -4.82
N ILE A 15 -4.46 11.37 -4.75
CA ILE A 15 -3.03 11.74 -4.74
C ILE A 15 -2.61 12.28 -6.10
N GLU A 16 -3.03 11.61 -7.17
CA GLU A 16 -2.73 12.04 -8.54
C GLU A 16 -3.33 13.42 -8.83
N GLU A 17 -4.58 13.66 -8.42
CA GLU A 17 -5.24 14.96 -8.53
C GLU A 17 -4.52 16.05 -7.73
N MET A 18 -4.11 15.75 -6.50
CA MET A 18 -3.33 16.66 -5.67
C MET A 18 -1.99 17.00 -6.33
N LEU A 19 -1.22 16.00 -6.75
CA LEU A 19 0.07 16.21 -7.41
C LEU A 19 -0.09 16.96 -8.74
N ALA A 20 -1.18 16.74 -9.47
CA ALA A 20 -1.51 17.49 -10.67
C ALA A 20 -1.73 18.99 -10.36
N SER A 21 -2.39 19.29 -9.23
CA SER A 21 -2.68 20.67 -8.80
C SER A 21 -1.45 21.47 -8.32
N ILE A 22 -0.38 20.79 -7.87
CA ILE A 22 0.85 21.43 -7.41
C ILE A 22 1.66 21.94 -8.62
N GLU A 23 2.07 23.20 -8.60
CA GLU A 23 2.86 23.82 -9.67
C GLU A 23 4.37 23.51 -9.51
N GLU A 24 4.72 22.23 -9.56
CA GLU A 24 6.09 21.72 -9.43
C GLU A 24 6.57 21.01 -10.70
N ALA A 25 7.89 20.86 -10.85
CA ALA A 25 8.46 20.13 -11.98
C ALA A 25 8.03 18.65 -11.98
N GLU A 26 7.80 18.06 -13.15
CA GLU A 26 7.38 16.64 -13.28
C GLU A 26 8.33 15.67 -12.54
N ASN A 27 9.63 15.97 -12.52
CA ASN A 27 10.62 15.18 -11.78
C ASN A 27 10.36 15.18 -10.26
N GLN A 28 9.91 16.31 -9.70
CA GLN A 28 9.57 16.39 -8.27
C GLN A 28 8.26 15.66 -8.00
N LYS A 29 7.26 15.81 -8.87
CA LYS A 29 5.98 15.07 -8.77
C LYS A 29 6.20 13.56 -8.81
N GLY A 30 7.06 13.08 -9.71
CA GLY A 30 7.41 11.66 -9.81
C GLY A 30 8.11 11.14 -8.55
N LYS A 31 9.03 11.93 -7.97
CA LYS A 31 9.68 11.58 -6.69
C LYS A 31 8.69 11.55 -5.53
N ALA A 32 7.78 12.53 -5.47
CA ALA A 32 6.73 12.56 -4.46
C ALA A 32 5.81 11.34 -4.57
N LEU A 33 5.35 11.02 -5.78
CA LEU A 33 4.53 9.82 -6.03
C LEU A 33 5.26 8.53 -5.58
N GLN A 34 6.55 8.41 -5.92
CA GLN A 34 7.33 7.25 -5.52
C GLN A 34 7.48 7.15 -3.99
N LEU A 35 7.73 8.28 -3.31
CA LEU A 35 7.78 8.30 -1.84
C LEU A 35 6.44 7.91 -1.22
N ILE A 36 5.33 8.38 -1.79
CA ILE A 36 3.98 8.06 -1.34
C ILE A 36 3.70 6.56 -1.51
N ASP A 37 4.05 6.00 -2.67
CA ASP A 37 3.94 4.56 -2.92
C ASP A 37 4.75 3.76 -1.90
N ASP A 38 5.98 4.18 -1.59
CA ASP A 38 6.85 3.52 -0.60
C ASP A 38 6.24 3.57 0.81
N ILE A 39 5.68 4.72 1.22
CA ILE A 39 5.00 4.88 2.52
C ILE A 39 3.77 3.96 2.61
N ILE A 40 2.94 3.92 1.56
CA ILE A 40 1.75 3.06 1.50
C ILE A 40 2.16 1.60 1.58
N PHE A 41 3.16 1.19 0.79
CA PHE A 41 3.67 -0.18 0.81
C PHE A 41 4.17 -0.58 2.19
N GLN A 42 5.03 0.23 2.79
CA GLN A 42 5.59 -0.08 4.10
C GLN A 42 4.49 -0.13 5.18
N GLY A 43 3.51 0.77 5.13
CA GLY A 43 2.38 0.76 6.06
C GLY A 43 1.51 -0.49 5.94
N ILE A 44 1.19 -0.91 4.70
CA ILE A 44 0.41 -2.12 4.45
C ILE A 44 1.17 -3.38 4.89
N ILE A 45 2.46 -3.48 4.54
CA ILE A 45 3.29 -4.62 4.94
C ILE A 45 3.37 -4.70 6.48
N ASN A 46 3.61 -3.59 7.16
CA ASN A 46 3.65 -3.57 8.62
C ASN A 46 2.32 -4.01 9.24
N MET A 47 1.20 -3.46 8.77
CA MET A 47 -0.13 -3.85 9.27
C MET A 47 -0.39 -5.34 9.07
N ILE A 48 -0.03 -5.88 7.90
CA ILE A 48 -0.17 -7.31 7.61
C ILE A 48 0.72 -8.16 8.53
N LEU A 49 1.96 -7.75 8.77
CA LEU A 49 2.87 -8.44 9.68
C LEU A 49 2.38 -8.40 11.13
N GLU A 50 1.73 -7.32 11.56
CA GLU A 50 1.10 -7.25 12.90
C GLU A 50 -0.09 -8.21 13.04
N ARG A 51 -0.80 -8.49 11.93
CA ARG A 51 -1.94 -9.42 11.89
C ARG A 51 -1.51 -10.88 11.73
N LEU A 52 -0.46 -11.13 10.97
CA LEU A 52 0.11 -12.47 10.81
C LEU A 52 0.85 -12.90 12.06
N GLU A 53 0.79 -14.19 12.36
CA GLU A 53 1.67 -14.76 13.38
C GLU A 53 3.12 -14.83 12.87
N ASN A 54 4.10 -14.68 13.78
CA ASN A 54 5.54 -14.73 13.47
C ASN A 54 5.99 -15.84 12.50
N PRO A 55 5.49 -17.09 12.59
CA PRO A 55 5.89 -18.16 11.67
C PRO A 55 5.56 -17.88 10.20
N HIS A 56 4.53 -17.07 9.93
CA HIS A 56 4.04 -16.78 8.60
C HIS A 56 4.64 -15.50 8.00
N HIS A 57 5.33 -14.69 8.81
CA HIS A 57 5.98 -13.45 8.36
C HIS A 57 7.01 -13.71 7.26
N HIS A 58 7.88 -14.72 7.45
CA HIS A 58 8.91 -15.02 6.48
C HIS A 58 8.31 -15.49 5.14
N THR A 59 7.35 -16.42 5.19
CA THR A 59 6.65 -16.91 4.00
C THR A 59 5.97 -15.78 3.24
N PHE A 60 5.22 -14.93 3.94
CA PHE A 60 4.56 -13.78 3.33
C PHE A 60 5.57 -12.84 2.65
N LEU A 61 6.63 -12.46 3.34
CA LEU A 61 7.66 -11.57 2.79
C LEU A 61 8.38 -12.19 1.58
N THR A 62 8.64 -13.50 1.61
CA THR A 62 9.20 -14.21 0.45
C THR A 62 8.26 -14.15 -0.75
N ILE A 63 6.97 -14.43 -0.56
CA ILE A 63 5.98 -14.40 -1.66
C ILE A 63 5.87 -12.97 -2.22
N VAL A 64 5.75 -11.97 -1.36
CA VAL A 64 5.67 -10.56 -1.79
C VAL A 64 6.93 -10.14 -2.54
N HIS A 65 8.11 -10.58 -2.11
CA HIS A 65 9.37 -10.25 -2.77
C HIS A 65 9.51 -10.95 -4.14
N GLU A 66 9.09 -12.21 -4.25
CA GLU A 66 9.17 -12.96 -5.51
C GLU A 66 8.08 -12.58 -6.50
N ARG A 67 6.86 -12.34 -6.01
CA ARG A 67 5.65 -12.13 -6.83
C ARG A 67 4.74 -11.06 -6.20
N PRO A 68 5.15 -9.79 -6.20
CA PRO A 68 4.43 -8.73 -5.50
C PRO A 68 3.02 -8.44 -6.03
N TYR A 69 2.71 -8.84 -7.27
CA TYR A 69 1.40 -8.69 -7.91
C TYR A 69 0.48 -9.91 -7.76
N ASP A 70 0.93 -10.98 -7.10
CA ASP A 70 0.23 -12.25 -7.08
C ASP A 70 -1.06 -12.15 -6.23
N PRO A 71 -2.27 -12.35 -6.82
CA PRO A 71 -3.51 -12.34 -6.05
C PRO A 71 -3.58 -13.49 -5.04
N GLU A 72 -2.76 -14.54 -5.18
CA GLU A 72 -2.65 -15.59 -4.17
C GLU A 72 -2.15 -15.05 -2.82
N ILE A 73 -1.44 -13.92 -2.79
CA ILE A 73 -1.04 -13.25 -1.54
C ILE A 73 -2.27 -12.93 -0.69
N ILE A 74 -3.32 -12.37 -1.29
CA ILE A 74 -4.54 -12.05 -0.54
C ILE A 74 -5.23 -13.32 -0.06
N SER A 75 -5.24 -14.37 -0.87
CA SER A 75 -5.83 -15.66 -0.49
C SER A 75 -5.10 -16.26 0.72
N TYR A 76 -3.76 -16.24 0.71
CA TYR A 76 -2.93 -16.64 1.83
C TYR A 76 -3.24 -15.83 3.10
N LEU A 77 -3.32 -14.50 2.96
CA LEU A 77 -3.67 -13.64 4.08
C LEU A 77 -5.04 -13.95 4.65
N LYS A 78 -6.05 -14.21 3.81
CA LYS A 78 -7.40 -14.55 4.28
C LYS A 78 -7.44 -15.84 5.10
N GLU A 79 -6.65 -16.83 4.70
CA GLU A 79 -6.55 -18.10 5.42
C GLU A 79 -5.90 -17.96 6.79
N HIS A 80 -4.91 -17.06 6.91
CA HIS A 80 -4.12 -16.89 8.14
C HIS A 80 -4.58 -15.76 9.08
N THR A 81 -5.24 -14.74 8.54
CA THR A 81 -5.63 -13.53 9.31
C THR A 81 -7.15 -13.32 9.38
N GLY A 82 -7.92 -13.96 8.48
CA GLY A 82 -9.36 -13.80 8.40
C GLY A 82 -9.84 -13.12 7.10
N PRO A 83 -11.13 -13.26 6.76
CA PRO A 83 -11.70 -12.73 5.51
C PRO A 83 -11.71 -11.20 5.43
N ASP A 84 -11.57 -10.52 6.56
CA ASP A 84 -11.59 -9.06 6.72
C ASP A 84 -10.29 -8.36 6.31
N ILE A 85 -9.24 -9.10 5.97
CA ILE A 85 -7.94 -8.51 5.65
C ILE A 85 -7.96 -7.55 4.46
N GLU A 86 -8.79 -7.80 3.43
CA GLU A 86 -8.92 -6.86 2.30
C GLU A 86 -9.48 -5.51 2.75
N ASP A 87 -10.50 -5.54 3.61
CA ASP A 87 -11.10 -4.33 4.18
C ASP A 87 -10.12 -3.59 5.07
N GLU A 88 -9.30 -4.32 5.85
CA GLU A 88 -8.27 -3.73 6.69
C GLU A 88 -7.14 -3.10 5.86
N ILE A 89 -6.67 -3.76 4.79
CA ILE A 89 -5.69 -3.20 3.83
C ILE A 89 -6.24 -1.90 3.24
N ARG A 90 -7.50 -1.91 2.78
CA ARG A 90 -8.15 -0.73 2.21
C ARG A 90 -8.23 0.42 3.21
N LYS A 91 -8.67 0.15 4.45
CA LYS A 91 -8.76 1.19 5.49
C LYS A 91 -7.39 1.76 5.86
N GLU A 92 -6.37 0.92 5.99
CA GLU A 92 -5.03 1.38 6.35
C GLU A 92 -4.42 2.19 5.21
N ALA A 93 -4.60 1.76 3.96
CA ALA A 93 -4.21 2.53 2.79
C ALA A 93 -4.91 3.90 2.74
N ASP A 94 -6.23 3.94 2.86
CA ASP A 94 -7.01 5.20 2.87
C ASP A 94 -6.53 6.14 3.99
N LYS A 95 -6.23 5.60 5.16
CA LYS A 95 -5.69 6.35 6.30
C LYS A 95 -4.32 6.94 5.99
N LEU A 96 -3.41 6.15 5.40
CA LEU A 96 -2.08 6.62 4.98
C LEU A 96 -2.19 7.71 3.91
N VAL A 97 -3.05 7.50 2.90
CA VAL A 97 -3.31 8.49 1.85
C VAL A 97 -3.81 9.80 2.45
N LYS A 98 -4.80 9.75 3.34
CA LYS A 98 -5.32 10.95 4.02
C LYS A 98 -4.27 11.65 4.88
N MET A 99 -3.41 10.88 5.56
CA MET A 99 -2.32 11.43 6.36
C MET A 99 -1.31 12.17 5.48
N ILE A 100 -0.92 11.56 4.36
CA ILE A 100 -0.02 12.16 3.38
C ILE A 100 -0.64 13.44 2.78
N ILE A 101 -1.90 13.38 2.35
CA ILE A 101 -2.65 14.51 1.81
C ILE A 101 -2.68 15.67 2.82
N HIS A 102 -2.96 15.36 4.09
CA HIS A 102 -2.97 16.35 5.17
C HIS A 102 -1.58 16.97 5.37
N ASP A 103 -0.51 16.15 5.40
CA ASP A 103 0.86 16.63 5.59
C ASP A 103 1.37 17.46 4.41
N LEU A 104 0.94 17.15 3.17
CA LEU A 104 1.26 17.94 1.98
C LEU A 104 0.45 19.23 1.86
N SER A 105 -0.73 19.28 2.48
CA SER A 105 -1.61 20.45 2.45
C SER A 105 -1.42 21.41 3.63
N SER A 106 -0.60 21.04 4.64
CA SER A 106 -0.34 21.82 5.85
C SER A 106 0.94 22.66 5.75
#